data_AF-A0A953YF35-F1
#
_entry.id   AF-A0A953YF35-F1
#
_cell.length_a   1.000
_cell.length_b   1.000
_cell.length_c   1.000
_cell.angle_alpha   90.00
_cell.angle_beta   90.00
_cell.angle_gamma   90.00
#
_symmetry.space_group_name_H-M   'P 1'
#
loop_
_entity.id
_entity.type
_entity.pdbx_description
1 polymer ?
#
loop_
_entity_poly.entity_id
_entity_poly.type
_entity_poly.pdbx_seq_one_letter_code
_entity_poly.pdbx_strand_id
1 'polypeptide(L)'
;MKVLASGMVSTGLALGLALGLSLACEREAEERPAVSAARAKQEVSEATEAARRYAAEQRDALAERARQAAVDAERELERARLEAADLEGDARARFDEALARADEARAALGEEVDALRETGAAQWDATQKRITAAMEAMIEARLEVAAALRGKQEDKPASTS
;
A
#
# COMPACT_ATOMS: atom_id res chain seq x y z
N MET A 1 -23.06 1.99 -52.77
CA MET A 1 -24.28 1.85 -51.93
C MET A 1 -23.97 2.47 -50.58
N LYS A 2 -24.45 3.70 -50.37
CA LYS A 2 -25.60 4.07 -49.52
C LYS A 2 -25.25 4.16 -48.02
N VAL A 3 -25.11 5.41 -47.62
CA VAL A 3 -25.08 6.03 -46.28
C VAL A 3 -26.30 5.64 -45.44
N LEU A 4 -26.13 5.62 -44.10
CA LEU A 4 -27.03 6.09 -43.02
C LEU A 4 -26.21 5.94 -41.70
N ALA A 5 -25.70 6.96 -41.01
CA ALA A 5 -26.29 8.16 -40.38
C ALA A 5 -27.28 7.85 -39.24
N SER A 6 -26.83 8.07 -38.00
CA SER A 6 -27.55 8.58 -36.80
C SER A 6 -26.55 8.52 -35.64
N GLY A 7 -26.00 9.63 -35.11
CA GLY A 7 -26.67 10.51 -34.15
C GLY A 7 -26.57 9.88 -32.75
N MET A 8 -26.08 10.50 -31.67
CA MET A 8 -26.39 11.85 -31.21
C MET A 8 -25.58 12.15 -29.91
N VAL A 9 -24.91 13.30 -29.89
CA VAL A 9 -24.77 14.27 -28.78
C VAL A 9 -23.89 13.94 -27.54
N SER A 10 -22.75 14.64 -27.57
CA SER A 10 -21.93 15.19 -26.48
C SER A 10 -22.71 15.90 -25.36
N THR A 11 -22.43 15.56 -24.10
CA THR A 11 -22.54 16.42 -22.90
C THR A 11 -21.89 15.65 -21.74
N GLY A 12 -20.80 16.04 -21.09
CA GLY A 12 -20.41 17.40 -20.69
C GLY A 12 -21.10 17.78 -19.38
N LEU A 13 -20.92 17.00 -18.29
CA LEU A 13 -21.45 17.41 -16.98
C LEU A 13 -20.42 18.27 -16.24
N ALA A 14 -20.59 19.57 -16.43
CA ALA A 14 -19.85 20.62 -15.75
C ALA A 14 -20.17 20.68 -14.26
N LEU A 15 -19.13 21.04 -13.51
CA LEU A 15 -19.15 21.70 -12.21
C LEU A 15 -20.29 22.73 -12.12
N GLY A 16 -21.10 22.64 -11.07
CA GLY A 16 -22.17 23.60 -10.79
C GLY A 16 -22.49 23.66 -9.30
N LEU A 17 -21.61 24.30 -8.52
CA LEU A 17 -22.00 24.90 -7.24
C LEU A 17 -22.99 26.04 -7.54
N ALA A 18 -24.24 25.89 -7.17
CA ALA A 18 -25.21 26.99 -7.19
C ALA A 18 -25.92 27.06 -5.83
N LEU A 19 -25.50 28.06 -5.04
CA LEU A 19 -26.29 28.63 -3.95
C LEU A 19 -27.57 29.21 -4.55
N GLY A 20 -28.72 28.63 -4.21
CA GLY A 20 -30.03 29.07 -4.67
C GLY A 20 -31.03 29.10 -3.51
N LEU A 21 -31.01 30.19 -2.74
CA LEU A 21 -32.14 30.64 -1.94
C LEU A 21 -33.18 31.26 -2.89
N SER A 22 -34.32 30.60 -3.15
CA SER A 22 -35.67 31.21 -3.21
C SER A 22 -36.73 30.29 -3.82
N LEU A 23 -37.80 30.08 -3.03
CA LEU A 23 -39.24 30.02 -3.35
C LEU A 23 -39.79 28.98 -4.34
N ALA A 24 -40.87 28.33 -3.90
CA ALA A 24 -41.81 27.46 -4.62
C ALA A 24 -41.38 26.00 -4.87
N CYS A 25 -41.25 25.24 -3.79
CA CYS A 25 -41.60 23.82 -3.82
C CYS A 25 -43.08 23.65 -3.42
N GLU A 26 -44.00 23.74 -4.38
CA GLU A 26 -45.18 22.87 -4.33
C GLU A 26 -44.66 21.47 -4.63
N ARG A 27 -44.18 20.82 -3.58
CA ARG A 27 -43.77 19.42 -3.61
C ARG A 27 -44.93 18.67 -3.00
N GLU A 28 -45.63 17.88 -3.82
CA GLU A 28 -46.49 16.84 -3.28
C GLU A 28 -45.71 16.13 -2.17
N ALA A 29 -46.26 16.20 -0.97
CA ALA A 29 -45.73 15.54 0.20
C ALA A 29 -45.92 14.04 0.00
N GLU A 30 -45.07 13.43 -0.82
CA GLU A 30 -44.65 12.06 -0.59
C GLU A 30 -44.14 12.04 0.85
N GLU A 31 -44.90 11.39 1.75
CA GLU A 31 -44.54 11.16 3.14
C GLU A 31 -43.18 10.47 3.20
N ARG A 32 -42.10 11.26 3.21
CA ARG A 32 -40.80 10.77 3.65
C ARG A 32 -40.97 10.40 5.12
N PRO A 33 -40.69 9.15 5.52
CA PRO A 33 -40.90 8.72 6.89
C PRO A 33 -40.16 9.68 7.84
N ALA A 34 -40.87 10.27 8.79
CA ALA A 34 -40.29 11.15 9.79
C ALA A 34 -39.29 10.34 10.63
N VAL A 35 -38.00 10.51 10.36
CA VAL A 35 -36.93 9.89 11.14
C VAL A 35 -36.88 10.58 12.50
N SER A 36 -37.05 9.81 13.58
CA SER A 36 -36.95 10.36 14.93
C SER A 36 -35.49 10.68 15.27
N ALA A 37 -35.27 11.69 16.12
CA ALA A 37 -33.93 12.03 16.59
C ALA A 37 -33.22 10.83 17.28
N ALA A 38 -33.98 9.96 17.94
CA ALA A 38 -33.46 8.74 18.54
C ALA A 38 -32.95 7.76 17.47
N ARG A 39 -33.73 7.56 16.40
CA ARG A 39 -33.33 6.70 15.27
C ARG A 39 -32.13 7.27 14.54
N ALA A 40 -32.12 8.58 14.28
CA ALA A 40 -30.97 9.25 13.65
C ALA A 40 -29.69 9.10 14.50
N LYS A 41 -29.78 9.26 15.84
CA LYS A 41 -28.64 9.06 16.75
C LYS A 41 -28.13 7.62 16.72
N GLN A 42 -29.04 6.64 16.70
CA GLN A 42 -28.69 5.23 16.62
C GLN A 42 -27.97 4.91 15.31
N GLU A 43 -28.53 5.30 14.16
CA GLU A 43 -27.94 5.07 12.84
C GLU A 43 -26.54 5.72 12.72
N VAL A 44 -26.35 6.93 13.26
CA VAL A 44 -25.02 7.58 13.30
C VAL A 44 -24.03 6.82 14.17
N SER A 45 -24.47 6.28 15.32
CA SER A 45 -23.61 5.48 16.20
C SER A 45 -23.16 4.20 15.50
N GLU A 46 -24.10 3.47 14.90
CA GLU A 46 -23.82 2.23 14.16
C GLU A 46 -22.87 2.48 12.99
N ALA A 47 -23.10 3.56 12.22
CA ALA A 47 -22.21 3.94 11.13
C ALA A 47 -20.79 4.30 11.63
N THR A 48 -20.69 5.00 12.77
CA THR A 48 -19.40 5.34 13.37
C THR A 48 -18.64 4.11 13.85
N GLU A 49 -19.33 3.16 14.48
CA GLU A 49 -18.75 1.89 14.92
C GLU A 49 -18.32 1.01 13.75
N ALA A 50 -19.12 0.96 12.69
CA ALA A 50 -18.75 0.27 11.45
C ALA A 50 -17.49 0.89 10.81
N ALA A 51 -17.42 2.22 10.73
CA ALA A 51 -16.25 2.92 10.19
C ALA A 51 -14.98 2.66 11.02
N ARG A 52 -15.09 2.62 12.36
CA ARG A 52 -13.97 2.30 13.24
C ARG A 52 -13.48 0.87 13.06
N ARG A 53 -14.39 -0.10 12.94
CA ARG A 53 -14.05 -1.50 12.67
C ARG A 53 -13.34 -1.65 11.34
N TYR A 54 -13.89 -1.06 10.28
CA TYR A 54 -13.26 -1.07 8.96
C TYR A 54 -11.85 -0.46 9.00
N ALA A 55 -11.68 0.68 9.67
CA ALA A 55 -10.36 1.29 9.82
C ALA A 55 -9.38 0.37 10.55
N ALA A 56 -9.81 -0.29 11.64
CA ALA A 56 -8.99 -1.25 12.37
C ALA A 56 -8.56 -2.44 11.50
N GLU A 57 -9.51 -3.05 10.77
CA GLU A 57 -9.25 -4.16 9.84
C GLU A 57 -8.21 -3.78 8.78
N GLN A 58 -8.30 -2.57 8.24
CA GLN A 58 -7.32 -2.07 7.27
C GLN A 58 -5.92 -1.90 7.88
N ARG A 59 -5.82 -1.49 9.16
CA ARG A 59 -4.53 -1.41 9.86
C ARG A 59 -3.95 -2.79 10.10
N ASP A 60 -4.76 -3.71 10.59
CA ASP A 60 -4.32 -5.06 10.91
C ASP A 60 -3.86 -5.78 9.63
N ALA A 61 -4.60 -5.63 8.53
CA ALA A 61 -4.21 -6.18 7.24
C ALA A 61 -2.89 -5.61 6.71
N LEU A 62 -2.64 -4.30 6.87
CA LEU A 62 -1.37 -3.69 6.49
C LEU A 62 -0.22 -4.18 7.39
N ALA A 63 -0.45 -4.23 8.71
CA ALA A 63 0.52 -4.72 9.68
C ALA A 63 0.94 -6.16 9.35
N GLU A 64 -0.03 -7.02 9.09
CA GLU A 64 0.21 -8.43 8.83
C GLU A 64 1.01 -8.63 7.53
N ARG A 65 0.63 -7.92 6.45
CA ARG A 65 1.37 -7.98 5.18
C ARG A 65 2.81 -7.53 5.35
N ALA A 66 3.04 -6.43 6.09
CA ALA A 66 4.38 -5.90 6.31
C ALA A 66 5.22 -6.82 7.20
N ARG A 67 4.65 -7.40 8.27
CA ARG A 67 5.35 -8.41 9.10
C ARG A 67 5.70 -9.64 8.31
N GLN A 68 4.76 -10.16 7.52
CA GLN A 68 5.01 -11.32 6.67
C GLN A 68 6.12 -11.03 5.67
N ALA A 69 6.12 -9.85 5.05
CA ALA A 69 7.18 -9.44 4.14
C ALA A 69 8.56 -9.37 4.84
N ALA A 70 8.62 -8.91 6.09
CA ALA A 70 9.86 -8.88 6.87
C ALA A 70 10.36 -10.28 7.25
N VAL A 71 9.45 -11.20 7.61
CA VAL A 71 9.78 -12.61 7.89
C VAL A 71 10.30 -13.32 6.64
N ASP A 72 9.66 -13.11 5.50
CA ASP A 72 10.10 -13.70 4.23
C ASP A 72 11.44 -13.12 3.78
N ALA A 73 11.64 -11.81 3.95
CA ALA A 73 12.93 -11.16 3.73
C ALA A 73 14.03 -11.79 4.59
N GLU A 74 13.80 -11.97 5.88
CA GLU A 74 14.79 -12.57 6.79
C GLU A 74 15.22 -13.97 6.33
N ARG A 75 14.26 -14.81 5.92
CA ARG A 75 14.54 -16.15 5.39
C ARG A 75 15.37 -16.11 4.10
N GLU A 76 15.07 -15.17 3.21
CA GLU A 76 15.83 -15.00 1.97
C GLU A 76 17.24 -14.48 2.21
N LEU A 77 17.41 -13.51 3.11
CA LEU A 77 18.72 -12.98 3.49
C LEU A 77 19.56 -14.06 4.16
N GLU A 78 18.97 -14.91 4.99
CA GLU A 78 19.69 -16.03 5.60
C GLU A 78 20.13 -17.05 4.54
N ARG A 79 19.27 -17.36 3.56
CA ARG A 79 19.67 -18.19 2.42
C ARG A 79 20.80 -17.54 1.62
N ALA A 80 20.72 -16.25 1.37
CA ALA A 80 21.75 -15.50 0.65
C ALA A 80 23.11 -15.56 1.38
N ARG A 81 23.12 -15.47 2.72
CA ARG A 81 24.34 -15.63 3.54
C ARG A 81 24.99 -16.99 3.33
N LEU A 82 24.18 -18.06 3.26
CA LEU A 82 24.68 -19.42 2.99
C LEU A 82 25.24 -19.54 1.57
N GLU A 83 24.56 -18.98 0.57
CA GLU A 83 25.02 -19.01 -0.84
C GLU A 83 26.30 -18.19 -1.07
N ALA A 84 26.52 -17.16 -0.25
CA ALA A 84 27.68 -16.28 -0.28
C ALA A 84 28.92 -16.82 0.47
N ALA A 85 28.87 -18.06 1.00
CA ALA A 85 29.95 -18.62 1.81
C ALA A 85 31.32 -18.66 1.08
N ASP A 86 31.31 -18.87 -0.23
CA ASP A 86 32.53 -18.93 -1.05
C ASP A 86 32.83 -17.61 -1.80
N LEU A 87 32.15 -16.51 -1.48
CA LEU A 87 32.50 -15.21 -2.05
C LEU A 87 33.78 -14.70 -1.40
N GLU A 88 34.68 -14.19 -2.22
CA GLU A 88 35.95 -13.61 -1.78
C GLU A 88 36.16 -12.22 -2.41
N GLY A 89 37.10 -11.46 -1.86
CA GLY A 89 37.52 -10.15 -2.39
C GLY A 89 36.36 -9.16 -2.59
N ASP A 90 36.39 -8.46 -3.72
CA ASP A 90 35.42 -7.42 -4.05
C ASP A 90 33.98 -7.93 -4.14
N ALA A 91 33.78 -9.18 -4.58
CA ALA A 91 32.46 -9.78 -4.65
C ALA A 91 31.87 -9.98 -3.25
N ARG A 92 32.70 -10.41 -2.29
CA ARG A 92 32.30 -10.51 -0.88
C ARG A 92 31.96 -9.15 -0.29
N ALA A 93 32.81 -8.15 -0.52
CA ALA A 93 32.58 -6.80 -0.02
C ALA A 93 31.26 -6.20 -0.53
N ARG A 94 30.97 -6.33 -1.83
CA ARG A 94 29.69 -5.87 -2.43
C ARG A 94 28.48 -6.62 -1.86
N PHE A 95 28.62 -7.94 -1.65
CA PHE A 95 27.56 -8.74 -1.04
C PHE A 95 27.30 -8.30 0.40
N ASP A 96 28.34 -8.13 1.22
CA ASP A 96 28.20 -7.70 2.62
C ASP A 96 27.57 -6.30 2.73
N GLU A 97 27.92 -5.38 1.83
CA GLU A 97 27.32 -4.04 1.76
C GLU A 97 25.83 -4.10 1.39
N ALA A 98 25.47 -4.89 0.37
CA ALA A 98 24.07 -5.08 -0.03
C ALA A 98 23.26 -5.78 1.07
N LEU A 99 23.85 -6.76 1.75
CA LEU A 99 23.23 -7.48 2.86
C LEU A 99 22.95 -6.54 4.04
N ALA A 100 23.91 -5.69 4.40
CA ALA A 100 23.74 -4.69 5.45
C ALA A 100 22.57 -3.73 5.14
N ARG A 101 22.51 -3.21 3.91
CA ARG A 101 21.36 -2.37 3.47
C ARG A 101 20.03 -3.10 3.55
N ALA A 102 19.99 -4.39 3.20
CA ALA A 102 18.76 -5.17 3.27
C ALA A 102 18.32 -5.44 4.72
N ASP A 103 19.27 -5.70 5.62
CA ASP A 103 18.98 -5.84 7.06
C ASP A 103 18.47 -4.51 7.66
N GLU A 104 19.08 -3.38 7.30
CA GLU A 104 18.63 -2.04 7.71
C GLU A 104 17.22 -1.73 7.19
N ALA A 105 16.94 -1.99 5.91
CA ALA A 105 15.62 -1.75 5.32
C ALA A 105 14.53 -2.63 5.97
N ARG A 106 14.86 -3.88 6.30
CA ARG A 106 13.95 -4.78 7.04
C ARG A 106 13.68 -4.26 8.46
N ALA A 107 14.71 -3.78 9.17
CA ALA A 107 14.56 -3.20 10.49
C ALA A 107 13.67 -1.94 10.45
N ALA A 108 13.91 -1.04 9.49
CA ALA A 108 13.09 0.16 9.29
C ALA A 108 11.62 -0.18 9.00
N LEU A 109 11.33 -1.21 8.20
CA LEU A 109 9.96 -1.69 8.02
C LEU A 109 9.33 -2.16 9.34
N GLY A 110 10.10 -2.86 10.18
CA GLY A 110 9.66 -3.27 11.52
C GLY A 110 9.25 -2.07 12.39
N GLU A 111 10.06 -1.02 12.41
CA GLU A 111 9.78 0.22 13.16
C GLU A 111 8.50 0.91 12.65
N GLU A 112 8.31 1.00 11.34
CA GLU A 112 7.11 1.59 10.75
C GLU A 112 5.84 0.76 11.05
N VAL A 113 5.96 -0.57 11.11
CA VAL A 113 4.87 -1.46 11.52
C VAL A 113 4.52 -1.29 13.00
N ASP A 114 5.51 -1.11 13.86
CA ASP A 114 5.24 -0.85 15.28
C ASP A 114 4.57 0.52 15.50
N ALA A 115 4.98 1.54 14.75
CA ALA A 115 4.35 2.86 14.75
C ALA A 115 2.87 2.84 14.27
N LEU A 116 2.47 1.82 13.51
CA LEU A 116 1.08 1.66 13.06
C LEU A 116 0.10 1.50 14.22
N ARG A 117 0.53 0.87 15.32
CA ARG A 117 -0.31 0.63 16.52
C ARG A 117 -0.70 1.94 17.21
N GLU A 118 0.16 2.95 17.13
CA GLU A 118 -0.03 4.25 17.76
C GLU A 118 -0.74 5.27 16.84
N THR A 119 -0.90 4.92 15.56
CA THR A 119 -1.40 5.82 14.53
C THR A 119 -2.89 6.13 14.72
N GLY A 120 -3.23 7.42 14.89
CA GLY A 120 -4.60 7.92 14.88
C GLY A 120 -5.17 8.08 13.45
N ALA A 121 -6.48 8.33 13.33
CA ALA A 121 -7.12 8.53 12.02
C ALA A 121 -6.49 9.69 11.21
N ALA A 122 -6.05 10.76 11.88
CA ALA A 122 -5.43 11.93 11.25
C ALA A 122 -4.06 11.63 10.59
N GLN A 123 -3.38 10.56 11.01
CA GLN A 123 -2.05 10.19 10.52
C GLN A 123 -2.08 8.95 9.62
N TRP A 124 -3.25 8.33 9.44
CA TRP A 124 -3.40 7.06 8.75
C TRP A 124 -2.77 7.06 7.35
N ASP A 125 -3.11 8.05 6.52
CA ASP A 125 -2.61 8.14 5.14
C ASP A 125 -1.08 8.31 5.09
N ALA A 126 -0.52 9.06 6.04
CA ALA A 126 0.92 9.28 6.12
C ALA A 126 1.64 7.99 6.55
N THR A 127 1.13 7.30 7.58
CA THR A 127 1.71 6.03 8.04
C THR A 127 1.59 4.95 6.97
N GLN A 128 0.46 4.85 6.26
CA GLN A 128 0.30 3.90 5.15
C GLN A 128 1.39 4.11 4.09
N LYS A 129 1.63 5.35 3.68
CA LYS A 129 2.69 5.69 2.70
C LYS A 129 4.08 5.33 3.20
N ARG A 130 4.40 5.59 4.47
CA ARG A 130 5.72 5.23 5.05
C ARG A 130 5.93 3.73 5.06
N ILE A 131 4.94 2.93 5.46
CA ILE A 131 5.03 1.47 5.42
C ILE A 131 5.19 0.98 3.99
N THR A 132 4.42 1.49 3.03
CA THR A 132 4.56 1.10 1.62
C THR A 132 5.96 1.43 1.08
N ALA A 133 6.48 2.63 1.36
CA ALA A 133 7.83 3.02 0.95
C ALA A 133 8.91 2.13 1.61
N ALA A 134 8.74 1.79 2.90
CA ALA A 134 9.66 0.88 3.58
C ALA A 134 9.64 -0.54 3.00
N MET A 135 8.47 -1.04 2.60
CA MET A 135 8.37 -2.32 1.89
C MET A 135 9.08 -2.28 0.52
N GLU A 136 8.90 -1.20 -0.24
CA GLU A 136 9.56 -0.99 -1.54
C GLU A 136 11.09 -0.95 -1.38
N ALA A 137 11.59 -0.14 -0.43
CA ALA A 137 13.01 -0.06 -0.13
C ALA A 137 13.61 -1.43 0.29
N MET A 138 12.88 -2.21 1.08
CA MET A 138 13.30 -3.56 1.45
C MET A 138 13.35 -4.51 0.24
N ILE A 139 12.39 -4.41 -0.68
CA ILE A 139 12.39 -5.19 -1.93
C ILE A 139 13.61 -4.81 -2.78
N GLU A 140 13.87 -3.51 -2.97
CA GLU A 140 15.03 -3.02 -3.72
C GLU A 140 16.35 -3.52 -3.12
N ALA A 141 16.53 -3.40 -1.80
CA ALA A 141 17.73 -3.88 -1.13
C ALA A 141 17.93 -5.40 -1.28
N ARG A 142 16.86 -6.20 -1.26
CA ARG A 142 16.93 -7.65 -1.54
C ARG A 142 17.33 -7.95 -2.99
N LEU A 143 16.90 -7.13 -3.95
CA LEU A 143 17.32 -7.27 -5.34
C LEU A 143 18.82 -6.98 -5.51
N GLU A 144 19.38 -6.05 -4.74
CA GLU A 144 20.82 -5.80 -4.72
C GLU A 144 21.61 -7.00 -4.17
N VAL A 145 21.13 -7.62 -3.09
CA VAL A 145 21.72 -8.87 -2.56
C VAL A 145 21.71 -9.97 -3.62
N ALA A 146 20.58 -10.15 -4.31
CA ALA A 146 20.47 -11.13 -5.40
C ALA A 146 21.37 -10.78 -6.60
N ALA A 147 21.60 -9.50 -6.90
CA ALA A 147 22.52 -9.07 -7.94
C ALA A 147 23.98 -9.34 -7.55
N ALA A 148 24.37 -9.06 -6.30
CA ALA A 148 25.71 -9.35 -5.79
C ALA A 148 26.04 -10.85 -5.84
N LEU A 149 25.07 -11.72 -5.54
CA LEU A 149 25.21 -13.17 -5.69
C LEU A 149 25.37 -13.60 -7.16
N ARG A 150 24.65 -12.96 -8.09
CA ARG A 150 24.72 -13.28 -9.53
C ARG A 150 26.02 -12.86 -10.20
N GLY A 151 26.68 -11.81 -9.71
CA GLY A 151 28.02 -11.42 -10.21
C GLY A 151 29.03 -12.58 -10.18
N LYS A 152 28.87 -13.54 -9.26
CA LYS A 152 29.63 -14.80 -9.18
C LYS A 152 29.51 -15.68 -10.45
N GLN A 153 28.37 -15.63 -11.15
CA GLN A 153 28.08 -16.53 -12.26
C GLN A 153 28.64 -16.04 -13.60
N GLU A 154 28.83 -14.73 -13.77
CA GLU A 154 29.34 -14.13 -15.00
C GLU A 154 30.88 -14.16 -15.08
N ASP A 155 31.58 -14.16 -13.94
CA ASP A 155 33.05 -14.22 -13.87
C ASP A 155 33.63 -15.65 -13.98
N LYS A 156 32.78 -16.69 -14.05
CA LYS A 156 33.24 -18.06 -14.28
C LYS A 156 33.57 -18.22 -15.78
N PRO A 157 34.84 -18.40 -16.19
CA PRO A 157 35.16 -18.55 -17.60
C PRO A 157 34.40 -19.75 -18.16
N ALA A 158 33.72 -19.56 -19.28
CA ALA A 158 33.11 -20.65 -20.02
C ALA A 158 34.20 -21.67 -20.33
N SER A 159 34.13 -22.85 -19.70
CA SER A 159 34.98 -23.97 -20.06
C SER A 159 34.68 -24.33 -21.51
N THR A 160 35.50 -23.84 -22.42
CA THR A 160 35.62 -24.37 -23.77
C THR A 160 36.26 -25.75 -23.65
N SER A 161 35.43 -26.79 -23.67
CA SER A 161 35.84 -28.15 -24.03
C SER A 161 36.09 -28.26 -25.53
#